data_AF-A0A2E3DYS3-F1
#
_entry.id   AF-A0A2E3DYS3-F1
#
_cell.length_a   1.000
_cell.length_b   1.000
_cell.length_c   1.000
_cell.angle_alpha   90.00
_cell.angle_beta   90.00
_cell.angle_gamma   90.00
#
_symmetry.space_group_name_H-M   'P 1'
#
loop_
_entity.id
_entity.type
_entity.pdbx_description
1 polymer ?
#
loop_
_entity_poly.entity_id
_entity_poly.type
_entity_poly.pdbx_seq_one_letter_code
_entity_poly.pdbx_strand_id
1 'polypeptide(L)'
;MSRDINKRFVETFKKNNDLAITFARTEDEDTEIDKVRERIPYAFPWNRRLKEASRVEWSSTDSAEAFDSNLKNQKHLLEKYGWIDTEIFYDLNSYGYRDDEFVESPNSYVAIGECFTYGTGLPAEMTWAKLLEQKLGAKVWNLGLCTTGLDTSFRTLYNWLPIIQPKAVLLLENSTLARETWYIDENNEEWNTCIGFWSDLEWQQEICQSKTERYLNRRKNLLAIKELCDMHKVGFKIVSARERNEIGYRDWEENKEIKYALARDLMHPGLYFHEAMVERWTEEI
;
A
#
# COMPACT_ATOMS: atom_id res chain seq x y z
N MET A 1 -15.26 -14.10 18.39
CA MET A 1 -14.17 -14.29 17.40
C MET A 1 -13.09 -13.19 17.42
N SER A 2 -13.34 -11.97 17.91
CA SER A 2 -12.32 -10.89 17.94
C SER A 2 -11.26 -10.98 19.08
N ARG A 3 -11.39 -11.89 20.05
CA ARG A 3 -10.43 -12.00 21.18
C ARG A 3 -9.28 -12.98 20.93
N ASP A 4 -9.40 -13.89 19.96
CA ASP A 4 -8.39 -14.94 19.72
C ASP A 4 -7.25 -14.50 18.81
N ILE A 5 -7.47 -13.50 17.95
CA ILE A 5 -6.43 -12.94 17.08
C ILE A 5 -5.41 -12.16 17.91
N ASN A 6 -5.85 -11.36 18.90
CA ASN A 6 -4.93 -10.66 19.83
C ASN A 6 -4.11 -11.63 20.68
N LYS A 7 -4.65 -12.79 21.09
CA LYS A 7 -3.87 -13.79 21.84
C LYS A 7 -2.80 -14.46 20.98
N ARG A 8 -3.12 -14.84 19.74
CA ARG A 8 -2.12 -15.39 18.80
C ARG A 8 -1.06 -14.37 18.38
N PHE A 9 -1.44 -13.10 18.22
CA PHE A 9 -0.50 -12.01 17.96
C PHE A 9 0.53 -11.87 19.10
N VAL A 10 0.05 -11.87 20.35
CA VAL A 10 0.91 -11.77 21.55
C VAL A 10 1.76 -13.03 21.78
N GLU A 11 1.24 -14.23 21.52
CA GLU A 11 2.00 -15.49 21.72
C GLU A 11 3.05 -15.76 20.65
N THR A 12 2.81 -15.34 19.40
CA THR A 12 3.79 -15.47 18.30
C THR A 12 4.93 -14.45 18.45
N PHE A 13 4.64 -13.25 18.95
CA PHE A 13 5.66 -12.25 19.31
C PHE A 13 6.60 -12.74 20.43
N LYS A 14 6.08 -13.52 21.39
CA LYS A 14 6.84 -13.98 22.57
C LYS A 14 7.99 -14.95 22.28
N LYS A 15 8.08 -15.58 21.10
CA LYS A 15 9.11 -16.60 20.82
C LYS A 15 10.42 -16.09 20.21
N ASN A 16 10.52 -14.80 19.83
CA ASN A 16 11.75 -14.19 19.26
C ASN A 16 12.33 -13.05 20.12
N ASN A 17 12.06 -13.04 21.44
CA ASN A 17 11.65 -11.80 22.10
C ASN A 17 12.63 -11.08 23.05
N ASP A 18 13.96 -11.28 22.99
CA ASP A 18 14.85 -10.46 23.86
C ASP A 18 15.10 -9.05 23.28
N LEU A 19 15.28 -8.90 21.96
CA LEU A 19 15.42 -7.58 21.32
C LEU A 19 14.09 -6.84 21.20
N ALA A 20 13.01 -7.52 20.80
CA ALA A 20 11.71 -6.88 20.64
C ALA A 20 11.10 -6.41 21.98
N ILE A 21 11.33 -7.13 23.09
CA ILE A 21 11.01 -6.63 24.45
C ILE A 21 11.88 -5.42 24.80
N THR A 22 13.15 -5.41 24.42
CA THR A 22 14.05 -4.28 24.69
C THR A 22 13.65 -3.03 23.92
N PHE A 23 13.23 -3.15 22.65
CA PHE A 23 12.73 -2.03 21.84
C PHE A 23 11.32 -1.54 22.22
N ALA A 24 10.53 -2.38 22.90
CA ALA A 24 9.18 -2.03 23.32
C ALA A 24 9.11 -1.29 24.68
N ARG A 25 10.24 -1.14 25.39
CA ARG A 25 10.28 -0.33 26.62
C ARG A 25 10.32 1.15 26.23
N THR A 26 9.21 1.84 26.41
CA THR A 26 9.14 3.29 26.28
C THR A 26 9.00 3.94 27.66
N GLU A 27 9.11 5.27 27.71
CA GLU A 27 8.81 6.03 28.94
C GLU A 27 7.30 6.07 29.24
N ASP A 28 6.46 5.58 28.33
CA ASP A 28 5.00 5.61 28.43
C ASP A 28 4.45 4.42 29.23
N GLU A 29 3.28 4.61 29.84
CA GLU A 29 2.59 3.56 30.60
C GLU A 29 2.08 2.44 29.68
N ASP A 30 2.17 1.19 30.15
CA ASP A 30 1.76 -0.02 29.40
C ASP A 30 0.32 0.07 28.85
N THR A 31 -0.60 0.71 29.58
CA THR A 31 -2.00 0.87 29.16
C THR A 31 -2.21 1.85 28.00
N GLU A 32 -1.33 2.84 27.86
CA GLU A 32 -1.37 3.77 26.72
C GLU A 32 -0.78 3.12 25.47
N ILE A 33 0.24 2.26 25.64
CA ILE A 33 0.85 1.48 24.55
C ILE A 33 -0.16 0.53 23.88
N ASP A 34 -1.08 -0.07 24.63
CA ASP A 34 -2.08 -0.97 24.04
C ASP A 34 -3.07 -0.23 23.13
N LYS A 35 -3.50 0.99 23.50
CA LYS A 35 -4.33 1.83 22.60
C LYS A 35 -3.55 2.25 21.36
N VAL A 36 -2.27 2.60 21.50
CA VAL A 36 -1.37 2.90 20.38
C VAL A 36 -1.32 1.71 19.41
N ARG A 37 -1.12 0.49 19.92
CA ARG A 37 -1.09 -0.75 19.13
C ARG A 37 -2.40 -1.03 18.37
N GLU A 38 -3.55 -0.68 18.93
CA GLU A 38 -4.83 -0.85 18.24
C GLU A 38 -5.03 0.15 17.09
N ARG A 39 -4.40 1.34 17.17
CA ARG A 39 -4.47 2.39 16.15
C ARG A 39 -3.49 2.18 15.01
N ILE A 40 -2.28 1.71 15.33
CA ILE A 40 -1.17 1.52 14.39
C ILE A 40 -1.54 0.74 13.11
N PRO A 41 -2.42 -0.30 13.08
CA PRO A 41 -2.81 -0.96 11.84
C PRO A 41 -3.53 -0.06 10.83
N TYR A 42 -4.20 0.98 11.32
CA TYR A 42 -5.10 1.81 10.54
C TYR A 42 -4.49 3.20 10.35
N ALA A 43 -4.86 3.83 9.25
CA ALA A 43 -4.30 5.12 8.89
C ALA A 43 -5.22 5.97 8.04
N PHE A 44 -5.28 7.26 8.37
CA PHE A 44 -6.02 8.29 7.62
C PHE A 44 -7.47 7.86 7.29
N PRO A 45 -8.32 8.68 6.64
CA PRO A 45 -9.74 8.32 6.50
C PRO A 45 -10.03 7.04 5.69
N TRP A 46 -9.09 6.63 4.83
CA TRP A 46 -9.29 5.60 3.81
C TRP A 46 -8.78 4.20 4.22
N ASN A 47 -7.74 4.07 5.06
CA ASN A 47 -7.29 2.77 5.59
C ASN A 47 -7.81 2.58 7.02
N ARG A 48 -9.07 2.17 7.14
CA ARG A 48 -9.75 1.99 8.42
C ARG A 48 -10.25 0.57 8.60
N ARG A 49 -10.41 0.16 9.86
CA ARG A 49 -11.11 -1.06 10.19
C ARG A 49 -12.56 -0.99 9.71
N LEU A 50 -12.96 -1.94 8.90
CA LEU A 50 -14.34 -2.11 8.49
C LEU A 50 -15.06 -3.07 9.44
N LYS A 51 -16.38 -2.96 9.54
CA LYS A 51 -17.18 -3.89 10.35
C LYS A 51 -17.14 -5.31 9.75
N GLU A 52 -17.10 -5.37 8.43
CA GLU A 52 -17.05 -6.57 7.59
C GLU A 52 -16.38 -6.23 6.26
N ALA A 53 -15.98 -7.25 5.51
CA ALA A 53 -15.51 -7.08 4.13
C ALA A 53 -16.58 -6.35 3.30
N SER A 54 -16.16 -5.48 2.39
CA SER A 54 -17.07 -4.63 1.62
C SER A 54 -16.62 -4.50 0.17
N ARG A 55 -17.58 -4.40 -0.74
CA ARG A 55 -17.35 -4.03 -2.13
C ARG A 55 -17.76 -2.58 -2.35
N VAL A 56 -16.88 -1.78 -2.97
CA VAL A 56 -17.18 -0.40 -3.39
C VAL A 56 -16.86 -0.18 -4.86
N GLU A 57 -17.56 0.74 -5.52
CA GLU A 57 -17.36 1.07 -6.95
C GLU A 57 -16.23 2.09 -7.17
N TRP A 58 -15.93 2.86 -6.14
CA TRP A 58 -15.05 4.03 -6.20
C TRP A 58 -14.07 4.01 -5.04
N SER A 59 -12.81 4.33 -5.31
CA SER A 59 -11.75 4.38 -4.30
C SER A 59 -10.58 5.23 -4.75
N SER A 60 -9.93 5.91 -3.80
CA SER A 60 -8.81 6.82 -4.08
C SER A 60 -9.18 7.92 -5.10
N THR A 61 -8.36 8.14 -6.12
CA THR A 61 -8.59 9.14 -7.19
C THR A 61 -9.60 8.68 -8.23
N ASP A 62 -9.92 7.39 -8.26
CA ASP A 62 -11.00 6.83 -9.05
C ASP A 62 -12.32 7.02 -8.30
N SER A 63 -12.92 8.20 -8.46
CA SER A 63 -14.18 8.60 -7.85
C SER A 63 -15.27 8.89 -8.89
N ALA A 64 -16.52 8.87 -8.46
CA ALA A 64 -17.65 9.22 -9.32
C ALA A 64 -17.49 10.66 -9.87
N GLU A 65 -17.04 11.58 -9.03
CA GLU A 65 -16.80 12.97 -9.41
C GLU A 65 -15.66 13.11 -10.44
N ALA A 66 -14.57 12.36 -10.26
CA ALA A 66 -13.47 12.33 -11.22
C ALA A 66 -13.92 11.72 -12.56
N PHE A 67 -14.70 10.64 -12.52
CA PHE A 67 -15.25 10.00 -13.71
C PHE A 67 -16.21 10.92 -14.47
N ASP A 68 -17.14 11.59 -13.78
CA ASP A 68 -18.07 12.56 -14.38
C ASP A 68 -17.32 13.75 -15.00
N SER A 69 -16.28 14.24 -14.31
CA SER A 69 -15.39 15.27 -14.84
C SER A 69 -14.68 14.79 -16.12
N ASN A 70 -14.15 13.56 -16.11
CA ASN A 70 -13.49 12.97 -17.27
C ASN A 70 -14.48 12.71 -18.42
N LEU A 71 -15.72 12.29 -18.16
CA LEU A 71 -16.78 12.17 -19.17
C LEU A 71 -17.09 13.52 -19.83
N LYS A 72 -17.06 14.60 -19.06
CA LYS A 72 -17.32 15.95 -19.59
C LYS A 72 -16.13 16.51 -20.38
N ASN A 73 -14.92 16.34 -19.88
CA ASN A 73 -13.73 17.06 -20.35
C ASN A 73 -12.80 16.21 -21.21
N GLN A 74 -12.80 14.89 -21.01
CA GLN A 74 -11.84 13.94 -21.57
C GLN A 74 -12.50 12.65 -22.08
N LYS A 75 -13.77 12.72 -22.52
CA LYS A 75 -14.54 11.55 -22.98
C LYS A 75 -13.79 10.70 -24.01
N HIS A 76 -13.14 11.36 -24.96
CA HIS A 76 -12.36 10.69 -26.01
C HIS A 76 -11.24 9.80 -25.45
N LEU A 77 -10.65 10.15 -24.29
CA LEU A 77 -9.65 9.31 -23.61
C LEU A 77 -10.31 8.12 -22.91
N LEU A 78 -11.47 8.31 -22.27
CA LEU A 78 -12.23 7.19 -21.69
C LEU A 78 -12.70 6.20 -22.77
N GLU A 79 -13.13 6.70 -23.94
CA GLU A 79 -13.45 5.87 -25.10
C GLU A 79 -12.22 5.14 -25.63
N LYS A 80 -11.11 5.87 -25.85
CA LYS A 80 -9.83 5.32 -26.33
C LYS A 80 -9.31 4.20 -25.41
N TYR A 81 -9.35 4.43 -24.10
CA TYR A 81 -8.82 3.48 -23.11
C TYR A 81 -9.85 2.44 -22.66
N GLY A 82 -11.10 2.52 -23.14
CA GLY A 82 -12.11 1.48 -22.96
C GLY A 82 -12.80 1.50 -21.59
N TRP A 83 -12.99 2.67 -21.01
CA TRP A 83 -13.53 2.85 -19.66
C TRP A 83 -15.00 3.29 -19.60
N ILE A 84 -15.64 3.60 -20.74
CA ILE A 84 -17.03 4.07 -20.77
C ILE A 84 -18.01 3.04 -20.20
N ASP A 85 -17.87 1.78 -20.62
CA ASP A 85 -18.80 0.69 -20.25
C ASP A 85 -18.12 -0.37 -19.36
N THR A 86 -17.00 -0.02 -18.72
CA THR A 86 -16.24 -0.95 -17.86
C THR A 86 -16.56 -0.70 -16.40
N GLU A 87 -17.21 -1.68 -15.78
CA GLU A 87 -17.43 -1.69 -14.34
C GLU A 87 -16.14 -2.05 -13.59
N ILE A 88 -15.85 -1.31 -12.53
CA ILE A 88 -14.69 -1.54 -11.67
C ILE A 88 -15.19 -1.61 -10.23
N PHE A 89 -14.78 -2.65 -9.52
CA PHE A 89 -15.07 -2.84 -8.11
C PHE A 89 -13.79 -3.00 -7.30
N TYR A 90 -13.84 -2.52 -6.06
CA TYR A 90 -12.82 -2.67 -5.04
C TYR A 90 -13.39 -3.54 -3.94
N ASP A 91 -12.99 -4.82 -3.94
CA ASP A 91 -13.29 -5.75 -2.86
C ASP A 91 -12.28 -5.54 -1.74
N LEU A 92 -12.75 -5.01 -0.62
CA LEU A 92 -11.96 -4.72 0.56
C LEU A 92 -12.22 -5.75 1.64
N ASN A 93 -11.17 -6.31 2.24
CA ASN A 93 -11.30 -7.08 3.47
C ASN A 93 -11.67 -6.18 4.65
N SER A 94 -11.98 -6.80 5.79
CA SER A 94 -12.35 -6.12 7.04
C SER A 94 -11.25 -5.21 7.60
N TYR A 95 -10.03 -5.30 7.07
CA TYR A 95 -8.88 -4.46 7.40
C TYR A 95 -8.68 -3.28 6.43
N GLY A 96 -9.52 -3.15 5.40
CA GLY A 96 -9.49 -2.04 4.45
C GLY A 96 -8.46 -2.21 3.32
N TYR A 97 -7.96 -3.43 3.06
CA TYR A 97 -7.07 -3.72 1.95
C TYR A 97 -7.84 -4.38 0.80
N ARG A 98 -7.41 -4.14 -0.44
CA ARG A 98 -8.05 -4.66 -1.65
C ARG A 98 -7.66 -6.12 -1.93
N ASP A 99 -8.02 -6.99 -1.02
CA ASP A 99 -7.75 -8.42 -1.09
C ASP A 99 -8.72 -9.21 -0.18
N ASP A 100 -8.56 -10.53 -0.14
CA ASP A 100 -9.23 -11.44 0.77
C ASP A 100 -8.85 -11.16 2.24
N GLU A 101 -9.60 -11.74 3.19
CA GLU A 101 -9.24 -11.72 4.60
C GLU A 101 -7.87 -12.37 4.83
N PHE A 102 -7.02 -11.68 5.60
CA PHE A 102 -5.67 -12.15 5.84
C PHE A 102 -5.64 -13.40 6.71
N VAL A 103 -4.91 -14.41 6.23
CA VAL A 103 -4.67 -15.67 6.92
C VAL A 103 -3.19 -16.04 6.81
N GLU A 104 -2.74 -16.96 7.66
CA GLU A 104 -1.40 -17.54 7.57
C GLU A 104 -1.21 -18.21 6.21
N SER A 105 -0.14 -17.84 5.50
CA SER A 105 0.10 -18.19 4.11
C SER A 105 1.60 -18.30 3.80
N PRO A 106 2.30 -19.33 4.31
CA PRO A 106 3.77 -19.44 4.25
C PRO A 106 4.36 -19.53 2.84
N ASN A 107 3.57 -19.95 1.84
CA ASN A 107 4.02 -20.07 0.46
C ASN A 107 3.61 -18.87 -0.42
N SER A 108 2.98 -17.84 0.16
CA SER A 108 2.52 -16.65 -0.55
C SER A 108 3.57 -15.55 -0.61
N TYR A 109 3.28 -14.52 -1.39
CA TYR A 109 4.01 -13.26 -1.41
C TYR A 109 3.12 -12.15 -0.84
N VAL A 110 3.73 -11.07 -0.38
CA VAL A 110 3.06 -9.80 -0.09
C VAL A 110 3.51 -8.75 -1.10
N ALA A 111 2.57 -8.19 -1.83
CA ALA A 111 2.75 -7.00 -2.64
C ALA A 111 2.45 -5.76 -1.80
N ILE A 112 3.39 -4.82 -1.71
CA ILE A 112 3.21 -3.59 -0.93
C ILE A 112 3.70 -2.37 -1.70
N GLY A 113 3.05 -1.23 -1.47
CA GLY A 113 3.36 0.05 -2.12
C GLY A 113 2.19 1.02 -2.01
N GLU A 114 2.09 1.92 -2.98
CA GLU A 114 1.03 2.94 -3.03
C GLU A 114 -0.10 2.59 -4.02
N CYS A 115 -0.69 3.59 -4.68
CA CYS A 115 -1.73 3.45 -5.72
C CYS A 115 -1.35 2.51 -6.87
N PHE A 116 -0.08 2.48 -7.29
CA PHE A 116 0.43 1.55 -8.31
C PHE A 116 0.36 0.08 -7.87
N THR A 117 0.37 -0.19 -6.57
CA THR A 117 0.16 -1.54 -6.03
C THR A 117 -1.30 -1.82 -5.75
N TYR A 118 -2.03 -0.83 -5.22
CA TYR A 118 -3.47 -0.90 -5.00
C TYR A 118 -4.26 -1.16 -6.31
N GLY A 119 -3.78 -0.61 -7.43
CA GLY A 119 -4.42 -0.70 -8.74
C GLY A 119 -5.59 0.27 -8.90
N THR A 120 -5.38 1.54 -8.53
CA THR A 120 -6.41 2.57 -8.66
C THR A 120 -6.92 2.69 -10.10
N GLY A 121 -8.24 2.73 -10.26
CA GLY A 121 -8.91 2.84 -11.55
C GLY A 121 -8.81 1.60 -12.44
N LEU A 122 -8.48 0.43 -11.87
CA LEU A 122 -8.36 -0.84 -12.60
C LEU A 122 -9.16 -1.96 -11.94
N PRO A 123 -9.75 -2.90 -12.71
CA PRO A 123 -10.20 -4.19 -12.19
C PRO A 123 -9.07 -4.94 -11.46
N ALA A 124 -9.40 -5.75 -10.44
CA ALA A 124 -8.38 -6.40 -9.59
C ALA A 124 -7.46 -7.32 -10.43
N GLU A 125 -8.05 -8.00 -11.40
CA GLU A 125 -7.47 -8.87 -12.41
C GLU A 125 -6.49 -8.18 -13.37
N MET A 126 -6.48 -6.85 -13.44
CA MET A 126 -5.49 -6.08 -14.20
C MET A 126 -4.35 -5.55 -13.32
N THR A 127 -4.40 -5.76 -12.00
CA THR A 127 -3.35 -5.31 -11.09
C THR A 127 -2.14 -6.25 -11.14
N TRP A 128 -0.94 -5.70 -10.97
CA TRP A 128 0.30 -6.48 -11.04
C TRP A 128 0.34 -7.57 -9.97
N ALA A 129 -0.22 -7.33 -8.79
CA ALA A 129 -0.31 -8.34 -7.74
C ALA A 129 -1.14 -9.55 -8.20
N LYS A 130 -2.31 -9.32 -8.80
CA LYS A 130 -3.19 -10.39 -9.27
C LYS A 130 -2.63 -11.10 -10.51
N LEU A 131 -2.06 -10.36 -11.44
CA LEU A 131 -1.39 -10.91 -12.62
C LEU A 131 -0.18 -11.79 -12.21
N LEU A 132 0.60 -11.34 -11.22
CA LEU A 132 1.73 -12.10 -10.69
C LEU A 132 1.26 -13.35 -9.95
N GLU A 133 0.19 -13.27 -9.16
CA GLU A 133 -0.43 -14.43 -8.50
C GLU A 133 -0.81 -15.51 -9.52
N GLN A 134 -1.47 -15.13 -10.61
CA GLN A 134 -1.84 -16.04 -11.68
C GLN A 134 -0.60 -16.67 -12.35
N LYS A 135 0.42 -15.86 -12.63
CA LYS A 135 1.66 -16.32 -13.27
C LYS A 135 2.45 -17.30 -12.40
N LEU A 136 2.46 -17.09 -11.09
CA LEU A 136 3.19 -17.94 -10.15
C LEU A 136 2.41 -19.17 -9.68
N GLY A 137 1.07 -19.16 -9.83
CA GLY A 137 0.21 -20.15 -9.20
C GLY A 137 0.30 -20.11 -7.66
N ALA A 138 0.62 -18.94 -7.09
CA ALA A 138 0.82 -18.74 -5.66
C ALA A 138 0.22 -17.39 -5.24
N LYS A 139 -0.46 -17.36 -4.07
CA LYS A 139 -1.12 -16.16 -3.54
C LYS A 139 -0.16 -14.97 -3.49
N VAL A 140 -0.61 -13.80 -3.94
CA VAL A 140 0.09 -12.52 -3.77
C VAL A 140 -0.87 -11.55 -3.08
N TRP A 141 -0.67 -11.33 -1.79
CA TRP A 141 -1.51 -10.43 -1.00
C TRP A 141 -1.24 -8.97 -1.34
N ASN A 142 -2.25 -8.23 -1.79
CA ASN A 142 -2.16 -6.82 -2.11
C ASN A 142 -2.39 -5.94 -0.88
N LEU A 143 -1.29 -5.44 -0.32
CA LEU A 143 -1.26 -4.52 0.81
C LEU A 143 -0.98 -3.07 0.36
N GLY A 144 -1.26 -2.74 -0.90
CA GLY A 144 -1.11 -1.38 -1.44
C GLY A 144 -2.09 -0.39 -0.79
N LEU A 145 -1.62 0.81 -0.47
CA LEU A 145 -2.47 1.89 0.06
C LEU A 145 -2.17 3.21 -0.66
N CYS A 146 -3.19 3.87 -1.20
CA CYS A 146 -3.01 5.07 -2.02
C CYS A 146 -2.51 6.27 -1.22
N THR A 147 -1.86 7.22 -1.89
CA THR A 147 -1.38 8.50 -1.30
C THR A 147 -0.44 8.32 -0.10
N THR A 148 0.35 7.24 -0.07
CA THR A 148 1.16 6.89 1.11
C THR A 148 2.66 6.89 0.86
N GLY A 149 3.44 7.07 1.93
CA GLY A 149 4.89 6.98 1.94
C GLY A 149 5.42 5.65 2.50
N LEU A 150 6.75 5.53 2.58
CA LEU A 150 7.40 4.33 3.14
C LEU A 150 7.08 4.09 4.62
N ASP A 151 6.71 5.13 5.37
CA ASP A 151 6.24 5.02 6.76
C ASP A 151 5.00 4.12 6.85
N THR A 152 4.03 4.31 5.94
CA THR A 152 2.84 3.47 5.85
C THR A 152 3.19 2.04 5.44
N SER A 153 4.15 1.86 4.52
CA SER A 153 4.61 0.51 4.13
C SER A 153 5.25 -0.23 5.30
N PHE A 154 6.11 0.46 6.08
CA PHE A 154 6.68 -0.10 7.31
C PHE A 154 5.59 -0.50 8.30
N ARG A 155 4.68 0.42 8.63
CA ARG A 155 3.59 0.20 9.57
C ARG A 155 2.68 -0.95 9.14
N THR A 156 2.31 -0.99 7.87
CA THR A 156 1.49 -2.06 7.28
C THR A 156 2.17 -3.43 7.46
N LEU A 157 3.46 -3.54 7.13
CA LEU A 157 4.19 -4.80 7.32
C LEU A 157 4.34 -5.16 8.80
N TYR A 158 4.61 -4.18 9.65
CA TYR A 158 4.75 -4.39 11.10
C TYR A 158 3.53 -5.10 11.69
N ASN A 159 2.33 -4.77 11.21
CA ASN A 159 1.09 -5.37 11.67
C ASN A 159 0.78 -6.71 10.99
N TRP A 160 0.95 -6.80 9.67
CA TRP A 160 0.40 -7.93 8.92
C TRP A 160 1.41 -9.03 8.59
N LEU A 161 2.71 -8.73 8.60
CA LEU A 161 3.74 -9.74 8.36
C LEU A 161 3.71 -10.91 9.38
N PRO A 162 3.49 -10.67 10.70
CA PRO A 162 3.36 -11.76 11.67
C PRO A 162 2.13 -12.66 11.46
N ILE A 163 1.10 -12.13 10.79
CA ILE A 163 -0.18 -12.82 10.54
C ILE A 163 -0.12 -13.60 9.23
N ILE A 164 0.31 -12.95 8.15
CA ILE A 164 0.35 -13.55 6.81
C ILE A 164 1.51 -14.52 6.69
N GLN A 165 2.66 -14.21 7.28
CA GLN A 165 3.90 -15.01 7.23
C GLN A 165 4.30 -15.41 5.79
N PRO A 166 4.31 -14.49 4.81
CA PRO A 166 4.65 -14.83 3.44
C PRO A 166 6.11 -15.28 3.31
N LYS A 167 6.47 -16.00 2.24
CA LYS A 167 7.88 -16.31 1.97
C LYS A 167 8.68 -15.09 1.50
N ALA A 168 8.02 -14.10 0.88
CA ALA A 168 8.66 -12.86 0.47
C ALA A 168 7.72 -11.65 0.42
N VAL A 169 8.27 -10.47 0.70
CA VAL A 169 7.68 -9.16 0.48
C VAL A 169 8.28 -8.56 -0.80
N LEU A 170 7.40 -8.11 -1.69
CA LEU A 170 7.69 -7.42 -2.94
C LEU A 170 7.25 -5.95 -2.79
N LEU A 171 8.22 -5.08 -2.49
CA LEU A 171 7.98 -3.64 -2.33
C LEU A 171 8.13 -2.93 -3.67
N LEU A 172 7.02 -2.41 -4.19
CA LEU A 172 7.06 -1.37 -5.22
C LEU A 172 7.14 -0.03 -4.49
N GLU A 173 8.34 0.55 -4.43
CA GLU A 173 8.64 1.67 -3.55
C GLU A 173 7.69 2.86 -3.79
N ASN A 174 7.14 3.39 -2.70
CA ASN A 174 6.26 4.57 -2.68
C ASN A 174 6.95 5.83 -3.22
N SER A 175 6.17 6.86 -3.52
CA SER A 175 6.74 8.17 -3.83
C SER A 175 7.58 8.70 -2.66
N THR A 176 8.77 9.22 -2.96
CA THR A 176 9.62 9.90 -1.96
C THR A 176 9.05 11.24 -1.49
N LEU A 177 7.94 11.70 -2.09
CA LEU A 177 7.27 12.96 -1.77
C LEU A 177 6.07 12.78 -0.84
N ALA A 178 5.87 11.59 -0.28
CA ALA A 178 4.79 11.28 0.66
C ALA A 178 5.36 10.87 2.02
N ARG A 179 4.69 11.26 3.09
CA ARG A 179 4.97 10.80 4.46
C ARG A 179 3.70 10.47 5.20
N GLU A 180 3.85 9.67 6.25
CA GLU A 180 2.84 9.54 7.29
C GLU A 180 3.31 10.31 8.53
N THR A 181 2.44 11.13 9.10
CA THR A 181 2.70 11.83 10.35
C THR A 181 1.58 11.55 11.34
N TRP A 182 1.96 11.30 12.59
CA TRP A 182 1.06 11.17 13.73
C TRP A 182 1.01 12.50 14.49
N TYR A 183 -0.18 12.93 14.88
CA TYR A 183 -0.39 14.17 15.62
C TYR A 183 -1.66 14.08 16.46
N ILE A 184 -1.72 14.91 17.49
CA ILE A 184 -2.91 15.09 18.34
C ILE A 184 -3.73 16.21 17.74
N ASP A 185 -5.03 15.98 17.59
CA ASP A 185 -6.01 16.97 17.12
C ASP A 185 -6.99 17.26 18.25
N GLU A 186 -7.59 18.45 18.29
CA GLU A 186 -8.58 18.83 19.31
C GLU A 186 -9.79 17.90 19.33
N ASN A 187 -10.07 17.21 18.22
CA ASN A 187 -11.17 16.26 18.06
C ASN A 187 -10.74 14.78 18.15
N ASN A 188 -9.44 14.47 18.13
CA ASN A 188 -8.94 13.09 18.09
C ASN A 188 -7.76 12.91 19.07
N GLU A 189 -7.86 11.94 20.00
CA GLU A 189 -6.82 11.65 21.01
C GLU A 189 -5.42 11.48 20.38
N GLU A 190 -5.36 10.80 19.23
CA GLU A 190 -4.20 10.79 18.33
C GLU A 190 -4.67 10.30 16.96
N TRP A 191 -4.23 10.95 15.90
CA TRP A 191 -4.57 10.59 14.54
C TRP A 191 -3.34 10.68 13.65
N ASN A 192 -3.38 10.01 12.51
CA ASN A 192 -2.35 10.13 11.51
C ASN A 192 -2.91 10.60 10.17
N THR A 193 -2.08 11.32 9.43
CA THR A 193 -2.41 11.70 8.05
C THR A 193 -1.25 11.41 7.14
N CYS A 194 -1.58 11.12 5.88
CA CYS A 194 -0.60 11.15 4.82
C CYS A 194 -0.45 12.59 4.31
N ILE A 195 0.79 13.07 4.34
CA ILE A 195 1.17 14.38 3.86
C ILE A 195 2.02 14.23 2.60
N GLY A 196 1.97 15.24 1.73
CA GLY A 196 2.74 15.24 0.50
C GLY A 196 2.83 16.63 -0.12
N PHE A 197 3.26 16.69 -1.38
CA PHE A 197 3.26 17.96 -2.12
C PHE A 197 1.85 18.54 -2.32
N TRP A 198 0.82 17.71 -2.16
CA TRP A 198 -0.60 18.06 -2.24
C TRP A 198 -1.18 18.55 -0.91
N SER A 199 -0.40 18.60 0.17
CA SER A 199 -0.85 19.09 1.47
C SER A 199 -1.18 20.57 1.45
N ASP A 200 -2.19 21.00 2.21
CA ASP A 200 -2.58 22.42 2.31
C ASP A 200 -1.66 23.24 3.24
N LEU A 201 -0.99 22.59 4.19
CA LEU A 201 -0.17 23.25 5.19
C LEU A 201 1.29 23.37 4.72
N GLU A 202 1.87 24.56 4.84
CA GLU A 202 3.24 24.86 4.39
C GLU A 202 4.27 23.90 4.99
N TRP A 203 4.24 23.68 6.31
CA TRP A 203 5.19 22.78 6.98
C TRP A 203 5.12 21.34 6.46
N GLN A 204 3.94 20.89 6.01
CA GLN A 204 3.75 19.56 5.43
C GLN A 204 4.37 19.46 4.03
N GLN A 205 4.29 20.53 3.25
CA GLN A 205 4.97 20.61 1.96
C GLN A 205 6.49 20.67 2.17
N GLU A 206 6.97 21.50 3.09
CA GLU A 206 8.41 21.67 3.38
C GLU A 206 9.09 20.35 3.79
N ILE A 207 8.49 19.59 4.72
CA ILE A 207 9.03 18.31 5.17
C ILE A 207 9.08 17.27 4.04
N CYS A 208 8.12 17.30 3.11
CA CYS A 208 8.08 16.41 1.95
C CYS A 208 9.05 16.84 0.85
N GLN A 209 9.30 18.14 0.68
CA GLN A 209 10.22 18.67 -0.33
C GLN A 209 11.69 18.63 0.12
N SER A 210 11.95 18.70 1.43
CA SER A 210 13.30 18.63 2.01
C SER A 210 14.05 17.39 1.54
N LYS A 211 15.16 17.59 0.82
CA LYS A 211 16.01 16.49 0.31
C LYS A 211 16.59 15.66 1.45
N THR A 212 16.97 16.32 2.55
CA THR A 212 17.52 15.67 3.75
C THR A 212 16.48 14.76 4.39
N GLU A 213 15.26 15.27 4.61
CA GLU A 213 14.18 14.45 5.17
C GLU A 213 13.85 13.27 4.25
N ARG A 214 13.75 13.49 2.92
CA ARG A 214 13.49 12.42 1.96
C ARG A 214 14.55 11.32 2.01
N TYR A 215 15.82 11.72 2.07
CA TYR A 215 16.91 10.78 2.21
C TYR A 215 16.84 9.99 3.53
N LEU A 216 16.69 10.68 4.66
CA LEU A 216 16.68 10.04 5.98
C LEU A 216 15.47 9.14 6.17
N ASN A 217 14.27 9.59 5.82
CA ASN A 217 13.06 8.77 5.92
C ASN A 217 13.16 7.51 5.06
N ARG A 218 13.59 7.63 3.79
CA ARG A 218 13.81 6.48 2.92
C ARG A 218 14.78 5.49 3.54
N ARG A 219 15.92 5.98 4.06
CA ARG A 219 16.93 5.12 4.69
C ARG A 219 16.38 4.42 5.94
N LYS A 220 15.73 5.16 6.85
CA LYS A 220 15.16 4.62 8.08
C LYS A 220 14.12 3.54 7.77
N ASN A 221 13.14 3.83 6.92
CA ASN A 221 12.06 2.90 6.63
C ASN A 221 12.55 1.66 5.87
N LEU A 222 13.43 1.79 4.87
CA LEU A 222 13.95 0.60 4.17
C LEU A 222 14.81 -0.28 5.07
N LEU A 223 15.59 0.29 5.98
CA LEU A 223 16.33 -0.49 6.98
C LEU A 223 15.38 -1.19 7.96
N ALA A 224 14.36 -0.50 8.46
CA ALA A 224 13.38 -1.06 9.38
C ALA A 224 12.54 -2.17 8.72
N ILE A 225 12.10 -1.99 7.48
CA ILE A 225 11.38 -3.01 6.70
C ILE A 225 12.27 -4.23 6.46
N LYS A 226 13.54 -4.02 6.09
CA LYS A 226 14.49 -5.12 5.89
C LYS A 226 14.69 -5.92 7.17
N GLU A 227 14.94 -5.25 8.30
CA GLU A 227 15.11 -5.89 9.60
C GLU A 227 13.85 -6.66 10.00
N LEU A 228 12.67 -6.05 9.82
CA LEU A 228 11.40 -6.72 10.09
C LEU A 228 11.25 -8.00 9.25
N CYS A 229 11.58 -7.95 7.95
CA CYS A 229 11.55 -9.14 7.12
C CYS A 229 12.54 -10.21 7.62
N ASP A 230 13.76 -9.82 7.99
CA ASP A 230 14.79 -10.73 8.52
C ASP A 230 14.38 -11.41 9.83
N MET A 231 13.81 -10.64 10.76
CA MET A 231 13.27 -11.15 12.03
C MET A 231 12.18 -12.21 11.82
N HIS A 232 11.40 -12.08 10.75
CA HIS A 232 10.36 -13.03 10.37
C HIS A 232 10.82 -14.08 9.35
N LYS A 233 12.10 -14.09 8.97
CA LYS A 233 12.69 -14.98 7.94
C LYS A 233 11.97 -14.90 6.58
N VAL A 234 11.53 -13.69 6.23
CA VAL A 234 10.83 -13.38 4.98
C VAL A 234 11.81 -12.75 4.00
N GLY A 235 11.82 -13.21 2.75
CA GLY A 235 12.60 -12.57 1.69
C GLY A 235 12.12 -11.14 1.43
N PHE A 236 13.04 -10.22 1.15
CA PHE A 236 12.68 -8.83 0.83
C PHE A 236 13.25 -8.44 -0.52
N LYS A 237 12.37 -8.02 -1.43
CA LYS A 237 12.71 -7.53 -2.77
C LYS A 237 12.09 -6.15 -2.96
N ILE A 238 12.81 -5.28 -3.66
CA ILE A 238 12.39 -3.90 -3.91
C ILE A 238 12.61 -3.52 -5.37
N VAL A 239 11.58 -2.90 -5.96
CA VAL A 239 11.72 -2.08 -7.17
C VAL A 239 11.70 -0.63 -6.70
N SER A 240 12.79 0.09 -6.93
CA SER A 240 12.95 1.45 -6.42
C SER A 240 11.98 2.42 -7.09
N ALA A 241 11.67 3.54 -6.44
CA ALA A 241 10.77 4.55 -7.01
C ALA A 241 11.32 5.10 -8.34
N ARG A 242 12.65 5.17 -8.47
CA ARG A 242 13.32 5.55 -9.72
C ARG A 242 13.06 4.52 -10.83
N GLU A 243 13.34 3.25 -10.54
CA GLU A 243 13.17 2.15 -11.50
C GLU A 243 11.70 1.99 -11.92
N ARG A 244 10.78 2.04 -10.96
CA ARG A 244 9.33 2.07 -11.20
C ARG A 244 8.95 3.18 -12.18
N ASN A 245 9.45 4.39 -11.95
CA ASN A 245 9.16 5.53 -12.82
C ASN A 245 9.77 5.34 -14.22
N GLU A 246 11.00 4.81 -14.31
CA GLU A 246 11.65 4.48 -15.59
C GLU A 246 10.85 3.42 -16.38
N ILE A 247 10.28 2.41 -15.71
CA ILE A 247 9.37 1.43 -16.30
C ILE A 247 8.08 2.12 -16.76
N GLY A 248 7.46 2.92 -15.89
CA GLY A 248 6.21 3.63 -16.21
C GLY A 248 6.33 4.60 -17.37
N TYR A 249 7.42 5.35 -17.48
CA TYR A 249 7.64 6.25 -18.63
C TYR A 249 7.85 5.48 -19.93
N ARG A 250 8.57 4.36 -19.89
CA ARG A 250 8.79 3.52 -21.07
C ARG A 250 7.47 2.90 -21.55
N ASP A 251 6.73 2.31 -20.62
CA ASP A 251 5.40 1.76 -20.88
C ASP A 251 4.48 2.81 -21.49
N TRP A 252 4.43 4.01 -20.90
CA TRP A 252 3.63 5.11 -21.43
C TRP A 252 4.00 5.45 -22.87
N GLU A 253 5.29 5.61 -23.18
CA GLU A 253 5.73 5.95 -24.53
C GLU A 253 5.39 4.86 -25.56
N GLU A 254 5.46 3.59 -25.16
CA GLU A 254 5.15 2.44 -26.03
C GLU A 254 3.64 2.24 -26.21
N ASN A 255 2.85 2.48 -25.16
CA ASN A 255 1.45 2.04 -25.10
C ASN A 255 0.41 3.18 -25.02
N LYS A 256 0.78 4.47 -24.97
CA LYS A 256 -0.17 5.60 -24.85
C LYS A 256 -1.27 5.68 -25.92
N GLU A 257 -1.09 5.00 -27.05
CA GLU A 257 -2.03 4.99 -28.17
C GLU A 257 -3.02 3.81 -28.17
N ILE A 258 -2.89 2.86 -27.24
CA ILE A 258 -3.72 1.65 -27.21
C ILE A 258 -4.63 1.60 -25.97
N LYS A 259 -5.63 0.71 -26.04
CA LYS A 259 -6.63 0.51 -24.98
C LYS A 259 -5.95 0.18 -23.65
N TYR A 260 -6.43 0.69 -22.53
CA TYR A 260 -5.85 0.46 -21.20
C TYR A 260 -4.44 1.01 -20.97
N ALA A 261 -4.00 2.04 -21.71
CA ALA A 261 -2.72 2.71 -21.40
C ALA A 261 -2.75 3.48 -20.07
N LEU A 262 -3.90 4.08 -19.73
CA LEU A 262 -4.18 4.68 -18.42
C LEU A 262 -5.33 3.96 -17.75
N ALA A 263 -5.36 4.00 -16.43
CA ALA A 263 -6.49 3.60 -15.61
C ALA A 263 -7.72 4.51 -15.84
N ARG A 264 -8.88 4.12 -15.29
CA ARG A 264 -10.16 4.85 -15.46
C ARG A 264 -10.10 6.31 -15.00
N ASP A 265 -9.27 6.61 -14.01
CA ASP A 265 -9.10 7.97 -13.50
C ASP A 265 -8.23 8.87 -14.40
N LEU A 266 -7.65 8.30 -15.48
CA LEU A 266 -6.76 8.97 -16.44
C LEU A 266 -5.50 9.58 -15.81
N MET A 267 -5.15 9.14 -14.59
CA MET A 267 -4.00 9.61 -13.84
C MET A 267 -2.97 8.50 -13.61
N HIS A 268 -3.45 7.30 -13.28
CA HIS A 268 -2.61 6.15 -13.00
C HIS A 268 -2.30 5.35 -14.26
N PRO A 269 -1.15 4.65 -14.31
CA PRO A 269 -0.85 3.79 -15.44
C PRO A 269 -1.85 2.64 -15.52
N GLY A 270 -2.13 2.21 -16.75
CA GLY A 270 -3.05 1.12 -17.01
C GLY A 270 -2.38 -0.26 -17.07
N LEU A 271 -2.99 -1.19 -17.81
CA LEU A 271 -2.66 -2.62 -17.79
C LEU A 271 -1.18 -2.90 -18.11
N TYR A 272 -0.61 -2.24 -19.11
CA TYR A 272 0.70 -2.59 -19.63
C TYR A 272 1.84 -2.31 -18.63
N PHE A 273 1.75 -1.24 -17.85
CA PHE A 273 2.63 -1.03 -16.71
C PHE A 273 2.56 -2.19 -15.71
N HIS A 274 1.35 -2.69 -15.42
CA HIS A 274 1.19 -3.80 -14.51
C HIS A 274 1.76 -5.11 -15.07
N GLU A 275 1.63 -5.36 -16.38
CA GLU A 275 2.29 -6.47 -17.08
C GLU A 275 3.82 -6.34 -17.04
N ALA A 276 4.37 -5.17 -17.32
CA ALA A 276 5.80 -4.89 -17.23
C ALA A 276 6.34 -5.10 -15.80
N MET A 277 5.55 -4.74 -14.78
CA MET A 277 5.89 -5.04 -13.39
C MET A 277 5.89 -6.56 -13.11
N VAL A 278 4.96 -7.33 -13.69
CA VAL A 278 4.97 -8.80 -13.57
C VAL A 278 6.22 -9.40 -14.19
N GLU A 279 6.62 -8.94 -15.38
CA GLU A 279 7.88 -9.35 -16.01
C GLU A 279 9.07 -9.06 -15.11
N ARG A 280 9.17 -7.81 -14.62
CA ARG A 280 10.26 -7.39 -13.74
C ARG A 280 10.34 -8.21 -12.45
N TRP A 281 9.19 -8.53 -11.83
CA TRP A 281 9.18 -9.37 -10.63
C TRP A 281 9.52 -10.83 -10.92
N THR A 282 9.10 -11.36 -12.07
CA THR A 282 9.40 -12.74 -12.47
C THR A 282 10.91 -12.97 -12.61
N GLU A 283 11.66 -11.97 -13.06
CA GLU A 283 13.13 -12.06 -13.17
C GLU A 283 13.84 -12.07 -11.81
N GLU A 284 13.17 -11.63 -10.75
CA GLU A 284 13.75 -11.41 -9.41
C GLU A 284 13.54 -12.58 -8.43
N ILE A 285 12.51 -13.39 -8.67
CA ILE A 285 11.97 -14.43 -7.77
C ILE A 285 12.27 -15.84 -8.27
#